data_AF-A0A8T4LHX6-F1
#
_entry.id   AF-A0A8T4LHX6-F1
#
_cell.length_a   1.000
_cell.length_b   1.000
_cell.length_c   1.000
_cell.angle_alpha   90.00
_cell.angle_beta   90.00
_cell.angle_gamma   90.00
#
_symmetry.space_group_name_H-M   'P 1'
#
loop_
_entity.id
_entity.type
_entity.pdbx_description
1 polymer ?
#
loop_
_entity_poly.entity_id
_entity_poly.type
_entity_poly.pdbx_seq_one_letter_code
_entity_poly.pdbx_strand_id
1 'polypeptide(L)'
;MKNKKEENQEKEKKYIAVFEIILFVSSILGFSFILSGYQINNDLINEVDSFFILIPSVSAQSLPDLSSIGGSSLSSLSGSGGNGCCFDTNEGLCTPNSIKTQCESKQDGQWFSSTSCEVNQCELGCCILGQEAQLTTERRCEKLEELNGIPGKFDSSVKDELTCVGLADSQSEGACVILDSEGGENTCKFGTKTECQSIGGEFYENYLCSNPELKTNCEKQVNTNCVEGKDEIYWFDSCGNRENIYDSNKDRSFNDGKILSKENSCGVGSNNIRSQGCGNCDYGEGSLCAAYKSGQDKKKTDGDYVCRDLNCRDKLKIRTNGESWCVYDGKVGNGNDVVGSRHFRELCVNGEIQTEPCADYRKEICVETGGFGSEILSGNGLLGGLTGNAIGDIFGGDLGGELTGGLGGGSSVFLKILIKVELFADLICGKIVLEEILLHALKTLTALLK
;
A
#
# COMPACT_ATOMS: atom_id res chain seq x y z
N MET A 1 -12.88 21.28 56.60
CA MET A 1 -12.62 21.77 55.23
C MET A 1 -12.04 20.71 54.27
N LYS A 2 -11.41 19.61 54.74
CA LYS A 2 -10.95 18.51 53.85
C LYS A 2 -12.09 17.75 53.15
N ASN A 3 -13.19 17.43 53.84
CA ASN A 3 -14.28 16.63 53.24
C ASN A 3 -15.00 17.30 52.06
N LYS A 4 -14.97 18.64 51.96
CA LYS A 4 -15.65 19.35 50.85
C LYS A 4 -14.86 19.29 49.54
N LYS A 5 -13.55 19.03 49.61
CA LYS A 5 -12.68 18.94 48.43
C LYS A 5 -12.79 17.55 47.77
N GLU A 6 -12.89 16.49 48.58
CA GLU A 6 -13.08 15.13 48.11
C GLU A 6 -14.46 14.92 47.47
N GLU A 7 -15.51 15.52 48.05
CA GLU A 7 -16.87 15.45 47.49
C GLU A 7 -17.00 16.15 46.12
N ASN A 8 -16.26 17.24 45.91
CA ASN A 8 -16.24 17.92 44.61
C ASN A 8 -15.45 17.13 43.55
N GLN A 9 -14.38 16.46 43.95
CA GLN A 9 -13.55 15.68 43.03
C GLN A 9 -14.28 14.41 42.55
N GLU A 10 -15.13 13.81 43.38
CA GLU A 10 -15.97 12.68 42.97
C GLU A 10 -17.08 13.10 41.99
N LYS A 11 -17.69 14.27 42.20
CA LYS A 11 -18.68 14.83 41.27
C LYS A 11 -18.07 15.10 39.90
N GLU A 12 -16.87 15.67 39.86
CA GLU A 12 -16.16 15.98 38.61
C GLU A 12 -15.85 14.72 37.78
N LYS A 13 -15.42 13.63 38.43
CA LYS A 13 -15.19 12.34 37.75
C LYS A 13 -16.47 11.72 37.17
N LYS A 14 -17.60 11.84 37.88
CA LYS A 14 -18.90 11.37 37.38
C LYS A 14 -19.36 12.16 36.16
N TYR A 15 -19.13 13.48 36.14
CA TYR A 15 -19.45 14.31 34.97
C TYR A 15 -18.61 13.96 33.75
N ILE A 16 -17.31 13.69 33.93
CA ILE A 16 -16.43 13.28 32.82
C ILE A 16 -16.90 11.95 32.22
N ALA A 17 -17.18 10.94 33.06
CA ALA A 17 -17.65 9.63 32.60
C ALA A 17 -18.99 9.70 31.84
N VAL A 18 -19.94 10.51 32.32
CA VAL A 18 -21.23 10.70 31.64
C VAL A 18 -21.05 11.42 30.29
N PHE A 19 -20.16 12.40 30.22
CA PHE A 19 -19.85 13.11 28.98
C PHE A 19 -19.23 12.18 27.93
N GLU A 20 -18.29 11.31 28.31
CA GLU A 20 -17.68 10.32 27.42
C GLU A 20 -18.73 9.34 26.84
N ILE A 21 -19.65 8.86 27.67
CA ILE A 21 -20.73 7.97 27.22
C ILE A 21 -21.66 8.68 26.22
N ILE A 22 -22.00 9.94 26.46
CA ILE A 22 -22.85 10.73 25.53
C ILE A 22 -22.14 10.94 24.20
N LEU A 23 -20.83 11.22 24.22
CA LEU A 23 -20.01 11.37 23.03
C LEU A 23 -19.97 10.08 22.20
N PHE A 24 -19.77 8.94 22.86
CA PHE A 24 -19.76 7.63 22.22
C PHE A 24 -21.11 7.30 21.56
N VAL A 25 -22.23 7.45 22.28
CA VAL A 25 -23.58 7.20 21.72
C VAL A 25 -23.90 8.15 20.56
N SER A 26 -23.52 9.43 20.68
CA SER A 26 -23.72 10.41 19.61
C SER A 26 -22.92 10.06 18.34
N SER A 27 -21.71 9.51 18.50
CA SER A 27 -20.90 9.05 17.36
C SER A 27 -21.55 7.87 16.64
N ILE A 28 -22.07 6.88 17.36
CA ILE A 28 -22.75 5.71 16.78
C ILE A 28 -23.98 6.13 15.96
N LEU A 29 -24.78 7.04 16.52
CA LEU A 29 -25.95 7.59 15.83
C LEU A 29 -25.56 8.43 14.62
N GLY A 30 -24.50 9.23 14.72
CA GLY A 30 -23.96 10.01 13.60
C GLY A 30 -23.49 9.12 12.44
N PHE A 31 -22.75 8.04 12.74
CA PHE A 31 -22.33 7.06 11.73
C PHE A 31 -23.51 6.38 11.04
N SER A 32 -24.60 6.09 11.78
CA SER A 32 -25.82 5.51 11.20
C SER A 32 -26.52 6.45 10.21
N PHE A 33 -26.48 7.76 10.47
CA PHE A 33 -27.02 8.78 9.56
C PHE A 33 -26.14 8.98 8.31
N ILE A 34 -24.82 8.88 8.43
CA ILE A 34 -23.91 8.97 7.28
C ILE A 34 -24.11 7.78 6.35
N LEU A 35 -24.27 6.56 6.90
CA LEU A 35 -24.51 5.35 6.11
C LEU A 35 -25.90 5.34 5.43
N SER A 36 -26.92 5.93 6.04
CA SER A 36 -28.27 6.00 5.42
C SER A 36 -28.42 7.11 4.37
N GLY A 37 -27.50 8.08 4.32
CA GLY A 37 -27.45 9.12 3.28
C GLY A 37 -26.77 8.68 1.98
N TYR A 38 -26.09 7.52 1.98
CA TYR A 38 -25.52 6.95 0.78
C TYR A 38 -26.64 6.28 -0.02
N GLN A 39 -27.14 6.95 -1.06
CA GLN A 39 -28.05 6.32 -2.01
C GLN A 39 -27.27 5.21 -2.74
N ILE A 40 -27.43 3.99 -2.26
CA ILE A 40 -27.04 2.78 -2.96
C ILE A 40 -27.89 2.75 -4.22
N ASN A 41 -27.23 2.85 -5.39
CA ASN A 41 -27.88 2.56 -6.66
C ASN A 41 -28.54 1.17 -6.57
N ASN A 42 -29.79 1.07 -7.01
CA ASN A 42 -30.61 -0.15 -6.95
C ASN A 42 -30.00 -1.38 -7.67
N ASP A 43 -28.84 -1.23 -8.32
CA ASP A 43 -28.10 -2.33 -8.93
C ASP A 43 -27.38 -3.23 -7.91
N LEU A 44 -27.09 -2.75 -6.69
CA LEU A 44 -26.37 -3.55 -5.67
C LEU A 44 -27.28 -4.53 -4.89
N ILE A 45 -28.60 -4.32 -4.89
CA ILE A 45 -29.54 -5.16 -4.10
C ILE A 45 -29.69 -6.56 -4.71
N ASN A 46 -29.47 -6.73 -6.01
CA ASN A 46 -29.51 -8.05 -6.65
C ASN A 46 -28.23 -8.89 -6.43
N GLU A 47 -27.12 -8.29 -5.98
CA GLU A 47 -25.89 -9.01 -5.68
C GLU A 47 -25.83 -9.50 -4.22
N VAL A 48 -26.44 -8.79 -3.26
CA VAL A 48 -26.38 -9.16 -1.84
C VAL A 48 -27.28 -10.36 -1.50
N ASP A 49 -28.35 -10.61 -2.26
CA ASP A 49 -29.21 -11.78 -2.04
C ASP A 49 -28.53 -13.11 -2.45
N SER A 50 -27.47 -13.04 -3.26
CA SER A 50 -26.62 -14.21 -3.58
C SER A 50 -25.50 -14.45 -2.56
N PHE A 51 -25.20 -13.49 -1.68
CA PHE A 51 -24.08 -13.59 -0.74
C PHE A 51 -24.46 -14.35 0.55
N PHE A 52 -25.74 -14.35 0.95
CA PHE A 52 -26.20 -15.07 2.15
C PHE A 52 -26.42 -16.59 1.97
N ILE A 53 -26.17 -17.15 0.77
CA ILE A 53 -26.26 -18.60 0.51
C ILE A 53 -24.90 -19.32 0.68
N LEU A 54 -23.77 -18.63 0.83
CA LEU A 54 -22.43 -19.23 0.72
C LEU A 54 -21.55 -19.14 1.98
N ILE A 55 -22.10 -19.43 3.16
CA ILE A 55 -21.26 -19.80 4.32
C ILE A 55 -21.73 -21.16 4.87
N PRO A 56 -21.03 -22.29 4.61
CA PRO A 56 -21.21 -23.47 5.41
C PRO A 56 -20.46 -23.30 6.73
N SER A 57 -21.20 -23.13 7.82
CA SER A 57 -20.69 -23.27 9.18
C SER A 57 -20.34 -24.74 9.46
N VAL A 58 -19.09 -24.99 9.82
CA VAL A 58 -18.60 -26.29 10.27
C VAL A 58 -18.93 -26.45 11.75
N SER A 59 -20.02 -27.18 12.09
CA SER A 59 -20.11 -28.00 13.32
C SER A 59 -21.38 -28.87 13.37
N ALA A 60 -21.18 -30.16 13.07
CA ALA A 60 -21.74 -31.38 13.67
C ALA A 60 -23.24 -31.56 14.07
N GLN A 61 -23.72 -32.78 13.73
CA GLN A 61 -24.75 -33.65 14.37
C GLN A 61 -26.17 -33.74 13.76
N SER A 62 -26.37 -34.84 13.02
CA SER A 62 -27.52 -35.79 12.93
C SER A 62 -28.99 -35.33 13.07
N LEU A 63 -29.78 -35.78 12.05
CA LEU A 63 -31.25 -36.03 11.93
C LEU A 63 -32.15 -34.86 11.46
N PRO A 64 -33.35 -35.14 10.90
CA PRO A 64 -33.66 -36.06 9.78
C PRO A 64 -34.53 -35.40 8.67
N ASP A 65 -34.74 -36.16 7.59
CA ASP A 65 -35.69 -36.00 6.47
C ASP A 65 -36.62 -34.78 6.42
N LEU A 66 -36.48 -34.00 5.33
CA LEU A 66 -37.50 -33.07 4.87
C LEU A 66 -37.84 -33.33 3.39
N SER A 67 -38.50 -34.46 3.13
CA SER A 67 -39.17 -34.74 1.88
C SER A 67 -40.58 -34.14 1.88
N SER A 68 -40.74 -32.85 1.57
CA SER A 68 -41.99 -32.31 0.98
C SER A 68 -41.97 -30.78 0.83
N ILE A 69 -41.31 -30.24 -0.19
CA ILE A 69 -41.82 -29.02 -0.86
C ILE A 69 -41.66 -29.25 -2.36
N GLY A 70 -42.79 -29.55 -3.00
CA GLY A 70 -42.89 -29.69 -4.45
C GLY A 70 -43.04 -28.34 -5.13
N GLY A 71 -42.52 -28.27 -6.35
CA GLY A 71 -43.12 -27.50 -7.42
C GLY A 71 -42.57 -26.11 -7.65
N SER A 72 -41.46 -26.01 -8.39
CA SER A 72 -41.39 -25.19 -9.60
C SER A 72 -40.25 -25.67 -10.48
N SER A 73 -40.64 -26.22 -11.62
CA SER A 73 -39.77 -26.79 -12.65
C SER A 73 -39.00 -25.69 -13.35
N LEU A 74 -37.70 -25.59 -13.07
CA LEU A 74 -36.72 -24.94 -13.95
C LEU A 74 -35.81 -26.03 -14.55
N SER A 75 -36.44 -26.96 -15.27
CA SER A 75 -35.77 -28.01 -16.04
C SER A 75 -35.90 -27.71 -17.53
N SER A 76 -35.10 -26.77 -18.04
CA SER A 76 -34.90 -26.59 -19.49
C SER A 76 -33.66 -25.76 -19.88
N LEU A 77 -32.57 -25.85 -19.10
CA LEU A 77 -31.22 -25.62 -19.64
C LEU A 77 -30.33 -26.82 -19.29
N SER A 78 -30.71 -27.99 -19.82
CA SER A 78 -29.84 -29.17 -19.91
C SER A 78 -28.81 -28.99 -21.04
N GLY A 79 -28.12 -27.84 -21.04
CA GLY A 79 -26.87 -27.68 -21.76
C GLY A 79 -25.79 -28.35 -20.92
N SER A 80 -25.24 -29.45 -21.42
CA SER A 80 -24.27 -30.32 -20.75
C SER A 80 -22.90 -29.65 -20.56
N GLY A 81 -22.85 -28.53 -19.84
CA GLY A 81 -21.64 -27.91 -19.32
C GLY A 81 -21.67 -28.05 -17.81
N GLY A 82 -21.00 -29.06 -17.27
CA GLY A 82 -20.90 -29.23 -15.81
C GLY A 82 -20.30 -27.99 -15.15
N ASN A 83 -20.62 -27.77 -13.87
CA ASN A 83 -19.97 -26.72 -13.08
C ASN A 83 -18.48 -27.05 -12.91
N GLY A 84 -17.64 -26.03 -13.04
CA GLY A 84 -16.18 -26.15 -12.91
C GLY A 84 -15.59 -25.01 -12.12
N CYS A 85 -14.30 -24.73 -12.32
CA CYS A 85 -13.60 -23.61 -11.72
C CYS A 85 -13.38 -22.52 -12.76
N CYS A 86 -13.66 -21.26 -12.40
CA CYS A 86 -13.28 -20.12 -13.22
C CYS A 86 -12.08 -19.41 -12.61
N PHE A 87 -11.00 -19.27 -13.36
CA PHE A 87 -9.81 -18.50 -13.00
C PHE A 87 -9.80 -17.18 -13.76
N ASP A 88 -9.63 -16.08 -13.06
CA ASP A 88 -9.40 -14.76 -13.65
C ASP A 88 -7.90 -14.56 -13.87
N THR A 89 -7.43 -14.57 -15.11
CA THR A 89 -6.00 -14.44 -15.43
C THR A 89 -5.43 -13.06 -15.11
N ASN A 90 -6.28 -12.04 -15.01
CA ASN A 90 -5.86 -10.68 -14.73
C ASN A 90 -5.78 -10.43 -13.22
N GLU A 91 -6.85 -10.76 -12.49
CA GLU A 91 -6.95 -10.55 -11.04
C GLU A 91 -6.33 -11.68 -10.21
N GLY A 92 -6.14 -12.87 -10.79
CA GLY A 92 -5.64 -14.06 -10.10
C GLY A 92 -6.68 -14.78 -9.22
N LEU A 93 -7.96 -14.48 -9.36
CA LEU A 93 -9.01 -15.02 -8.50
C LEU A 93 -9.61 -16.32 -9.05
N CYS A 94 -9.92 -17.26 -8.14
CA CYS A 94 -10.54 -18.54 -8.49
C CYS A 94 -11.95 -18.63 -7.91
N THR A 95 -12.94 -18.90 -8.77
CA THR A 95 -14.35 -19.04 -8.39
C THR A 95 -14.80 -20.49 -8.61
N PRO A 96 -14.98 -21.29 -7.55
CA PRO A 96 -15.47 -22.66 -7.66
C PRO A 96 -16.93 -22.70 -8.10
N ASN A 97 -17.40 -23.85 -8.59
CA ASN A 97 -18.77 -24.05 -9.07
C ASN A 97 -19.25 -23.10 -10.17
N SER A 98 -18.33 -22.54 -10.96
CA SER A 98 -18.63 -21.61 -12.05
C SER A 98 -19.17 -22.33 -13.29
N ILE A 99 -20.19 -21.72 -13.90
CA ILE A 99 -20.74 -22.17 -15.18
C ILE A 99 -19.76 -21.81 -16.31
N LYS A 100 -19.41 -22.79 -17.15
CA LYS A 100 -18.43 -22.64 -18.24
C LYS A 100 -18.69 -21.42 -19.13
N THR A 101 -19.92 -21.28 -19.62
CA THR A 101 -20.29 -20.19 -20.53
C THR A 101 -20.17 -18.81 -19.89
N GLN A 102 -20.43 -18.69 -18.59
CA GLN A 102 -20.27 -17.43 -17.86
C GLN A 102 -18.78 -17.09 -17.66
N CYS A 103 -17.97 -18.09 -17.32
CA CYS A 103 -16.53 -17.91 -17.16
C CYS A 103 -15.86 -17.47 -18.48
N GLU A 104 -16.07 -18.23 -19.55
CA GLU A 104 -15.46 -17.97 -20.87
C GLU A 104 -16.04 -16.72 -21.56
N SER A 105 -17.18 -16.19 -21.09
CA SER A 105 -17.71 -14.91 -21.57
C SER A 105 -16.93 -13.70 -21.04
N LYS A 106 -16.14 -13.86 -19.97
CA LYS A 106 -15.24 -12.82 -19.47
C LYS A 106 -13.96 -12.82 -20.30
N GLN A 107 -13.47 -11.63 -20.65
CA GLN A 107 -12.26 -11.47 -21.46
C GLN A 107 -11.02 -12.17 -20.86
N ASP A 108 -10.94 -12.22 -19.52
CA ASP A 108 -9.82 -12.79 -18.76
C ASP A 108 -10.20 -14.10 -18.03
N GLY A 109 -11.34 -14.70 -18.36
CA GLY A 109 -11.84 -15.91 -17.68
C GLY A 109 -11.34 -17.20 -18.34
N GLN A 110 -10.61 -18.03 -17.57
CA GLN A 110 -10.23 -19.39 -17.95
C GLN A 110 -11.03 -20.42 -17.16
N TRP A 111 -11.76 -21.28 -17.86
CA TRP A 111 -12.57 -22.32 -17.22
C TRP A 111 -11.84 -23.66 -17.17
N PHE A 112 -11.94 -24.34 -16.03
CA PHE A 112 -11.42 -25.68 -15.79
C PHE A 112 -12.52 -26.62 -15.34
N SER A 113 -12.44 -27.91 -15.70
CA SER A 113 -13.44 -28.91 -15.35
C SER A 113 -13.44 -29.32 -13.87
N SER A 114 -12.44 -28.91 -13.08
CA SER A 114 -12.36 -29.18 -11.64
C SER A 114 -13.36 -28.30 -10.88
N THR A 115 -14.35 -28.89 -10.22
CA THR A 115 -15.36 -28.14 -9.46
C THR A 115 -14.79 -27.54 -8.17
N SER A 116 -13.78 -28.17 -7.57
CA SER A 116 -13.10 -27.72 -6.33
C SER A 116 -11.96 -26.72 -6.56
N CYS A 117 -11.70 -26.32 -7.81
CA CYS A 117 -10.55 -25.48 -8.18
C CYS A 117 -9.18 -26.08 -7.84
N GLU A 118 -9.04 -27.40 -7.85
CA GLU A 118 -7.75 -28.11 -7.76
C GLU A 118 -6.96 -27.99 -9.08
N VAL A 119 -6.53 -26.78 -9.40
CA VAL A 119 -5.69 -26.45 -10.55
C VAL A 119 -4.50 -25.62 -10.08
N ASN A 120 -3.35 -25.77 -10.72
CA ASN A 120 -2.09 -25.15 -10.27
C ASN A 120 -2.20 -23.62 -10.12
N GLN A 121 -2.96 -22.96 -10.98
CA GLN A 121 -3.18 -21.50 -10.95
C GLN A 121 -4.00 -21.03 -9.73
N CYS A 122 -4.74 -21.95 -9.10
CA CYS A 122 -5.59 -21.70 -7.94
C CYS A 122 -4.98 -22.22 -6.65
N GLU A 123 -3.74 -22.72 -6.67
CA GLU A 123 -3.05 -23.09 -5.44
C GLU A 123 -2.83 -21.85 -4.57
N LEU A 124 -3.35 -21.92 -3.34
CA LEU A 124 -3.09 -20.91 -2.34
C LEU A 124 -1.64 -21.01 -1.84
N GLY A 125 -1.05 -19.86 -1.55
CA GLY A 125 0.24 -19.68 -0.89
C GLY A 125 0.21 -18.41 -0.07
N CYS A 126 1.25 -18.18 0.73
CA CYS A 126 1.35 -16.96 1.52
C CYS A 126 1.98 -15.84 0.69
N CYS A 127 1.24 -14.77 0.45
CA CYS A 127 1.75 -13.55 -0.15
C CYS A 127 2.17 -12.58 0.96
N ILE A 128 3.46 -12.28 1.05
CA ILE A 128 4.01 -11.35 2.04
C ILE A 128 4.30 -10.02 1.32
N LEU A 129 3.66 -8.93 1.74
CA LEU A 129 3.76 -7.59 1.18
C LEU A 129 4.20 -6.62 2.29
N GLY A 130 5.51 -6.40 2.41
CA GLY A 130 6.07 -5.61 3.51
C GLY A 130 5.81 -6.25 4.87
N GLN A 131 4.92 -5.65 5.66
CA GLN A 131 4.54 -6.13 7.01
C GLN A 131 3.19 -6.85 7.03
N GLU A 132 2.52 -6.96 5.89
CA GLU A 132 1.26 -7.67 5.77
C GLU A 132 1.47 -9.02 5.09
N ALA A 133 0.67 -10.01 5.44
CA ALA A 133 0.63 -11.29 4.75
C ALA A 133 -0.81 -11.73 4.52
N GLN A 134 -1.08 -12.26 3.34
CA GLN A 134 -2.38 -12.78 2.96
C GLN A 134 -2.24 -14.14 2.28
N LEU A 135 -3.08 -15.10 2.67
CA LEU A 135 -3.19 -16.37 1.97
C LEU A 135 -3.97 -16.15 0.66
N THR A 136 -3.29 -16.24 -0.47
CA THR A 136 -3.88 -15.96 -1.79
C THR A 136 -3.18 -16.74 -2.90
N THR A 137 -3.54 -16.54 -4.17
CA THR A 137 -2.87 -17.17 -5.31
C THR A 137 -1.62 -16.38 -5.72
N GLU A 138 -0.69 -17.02 -6.42
CA GLU A 138 0.53 -16.36 -6.92
C GLU A 138 0.19 -15.15 -7.78
N ARG A 139 -0.72 -15.31 -8.75
CA ARG A 139 -1.13 -14.23 -9.64
C ARG A 139 -1.79 -13.06 -8.89
N ARG A 140 -2.57 -13.36 -7.84
CA ARG A 140 -3.16 -12.32 -6.99
C ARG A 140 -2.09 -11.59 -6.19
N CYS A 141 -1.07 -12.30 -5.72
CA CYS A 141 0.07 -11.69 -5.03
C CYS A 141 0.79 -10.69 -5.94
N GLU A 142 1.16 -11.08 -7.16
CA GLU A 142 1.75 -10.19 -8.17
C GLU A 142 0.87 -8.95 -8.43
N LYS A 143 -0.46 -9.13 -8.48
CA LYS A 143 -1.39 -8.02 -8.68
C LYS A 143 -1.38 -7.05 -7.51
N LEU A 144 -1.29 -7.56 -6.27
CA LEU A 144 -1.17 -6.72 -5.08
C LEU A 144 0.18 -5.98 -5.03
N GLU A 145 1.26 -6.59 -5.52
CA GLU A 145 2.56 -5.92 -5.67
C GLU A 145 2.47 -4.74 -6.63
N GLU A 146 1.86 -4.95 -7.81
CA GLU A 146 1.64 -3.90 -8.81
C GLU A 146 0.78 -2.75 -8.26
N LEU A 147 -0.33 -3.08 -7.58
CA LEU A 147 -1.27 -2.10 -7.05
C LEU A 147 -0.68 -1.26 -5.91
N ASN A 148 0.13 -1.87 -5.04
CA ASN A 148 0.70 -1.17 -3.89
C ASN A 148 2.08 -0.57 -4.18
N GLY A 149 2.75 -0.98 -5.26
CA GLY A 149 4.13 -0.60 -5.53
C GLY A 149 5.11 -1.15 -4.48
N ILE A 150 4.72 -2.19 -3.75
CA ILE A 150 5.52 -2.83 -2.71
C ILE A 150 5.96 -4.19 -3.24
N PRO A 151 7.27 -4.49 -3.29
CA PRO A 151 7.74 -5.81 -3.70
C PRO A 151 7.22 -6.85 -2.70
N GLY A 152 6.58 -7.88 -3.22
CA GLY A 152 6.03 -8.98 -2.45
C GLY A 152 6.88 -10.23 -2.58
N LYS A 153 6.55 -11.21 -1.73
CA LYS A 153 7.13 -12.54 -1.78
C LYS A 153 6.03 -13.57 -1.63
N PHE A 154 5.84 -14.37 -2.67
CA PHE A 154 4.93 -15.51 -2.63
C PHE A 154 5.65 -16.76 -2.14
N ASP A 155 5.13 -17.39 -1.08
CA ASP A 155 5.58 -18.67 -0.55
C ASP A 155 4.47 -19.72 -0.73
N SER A 156 4.64 -20.56 -1.77
CA SER A 156 3.69 -21.63 -2.10
C SER A 156 3.65 -22.77 -1.08
N SER A 157 4.63 -22.85 -0.18
CA SER A 157 4.72 -23.91 0.83
C SER A 157 3.74 -23.71 2.00
N VAL A 158 3.28 -22.49 2.21
CA VAL A 158 2.35 -22.13 3.28
C VAL A 158 0.92 -22.15 2.77
N LYS A 159 0.14 -23.16 3.19
CA LYS A 159 -1.24 -23.39 2.73
C LYS A 159 -2.30 -22.97 3.76
N ASP A 160 -1.90 -22.50 4.93
CA ASP A 160 -2.81 -22.12 6.00
C ASP A 160 -2.65 -20.64 6.40
N GLU A 161 -3.78 -20.02 6.69
CA GLU A 161 -3.88 -18.58 6.95
C GLU A 161 -3.14 -18.18 8.24
N LEU A 162 -3.19 -19.02 9.28
CA LEU A 162 -2.56 -18.74 10.57
C LEU A 162 -1.03 -18.70 10.47
N THR A 163 -0.42 -19.66 9.79
CA THR A 163 1.01 -19.68 9.51
C THR A 163 1.40 -18.52 8.59
N CYS A 164 0.56 -18.18 7.61
CA CYS A 164 0.83 -17.06 6.71
C CYS A 164 0.88 -15.72 7.45
N VAL A 165 -0.12 -15.42 8.28
CA VAL A 165 -0.13 -14.22 9.13
C VAL A 165 1.06 -14.23 10.09
N GLY A 166 1.38 -15.40 10.67
CA GLY A 166 2.55 -15.57 11.53
C GLY A 166 3.89 -15.27 10.83
N LEU A 167 3.98 -15.46 9.50
CA LEU A 167 5.17 -15.10 8.73
C LEU A 167 5.36 -13.58 8.60
N ALA A 168 4.29 -12.81 8.37
CA ALA A 168 4.40 -11.35 8.40
C ALA A 168 4.91 -10.84 9.76
N ASP A 169 4.30 -11.34 10.84
CA ASP A 169 4.73 -11.01 12.21
C ASP A 169 6.20 -11.38 12.47
N SER A 170 6.67 -12.46 11.86
CA SER A 170 8.05 -12.95 12.00
C SER A 170 9.09 -12.06 11.31
N GLN A 171 8.67 -11.35 10.26
CA GLN A 171 9.49 -10.41 9.48
C GLN A 171 9.54 -9.02 10.10
N SER A 172 8.75 -8.75 11.15
CA SER A 172 8.82 -7.48 11.88
C SER A 172 10.26 -7.23 12.37
N GLU A 173 10.78 -6.05 12.05
CA GLU A 173 12.10 -5.59 12.47
C GLU A 173 12.01 -4.85 13.80
N GLY A 174 13.04 -4.96 14.63
CA GLY A 174 13.07 -4.31 15.93
C GLY A 174 14.36 -4.55 16.70
N ALA A 175 14.37 -4.04 17.92
CA ALA A 175 15.47 -4.23 18.86
C ALA A 175 15.31 -5.56 19.58
N CYS A 176 16.35 -6.40 19.56
CA CYS A 176 16.42 -7.61 20.35
C CYS A 176 17.34 -7.40 21.55
N VAL A 177 16.77 -7.30 22.74
CA VAL A 177 17.52 -7.04 23.97
C VAL A 177 17.87 -8.37 24.64
N ILE A 178 19.16 -8.56 24.94
CA ILE A 178 19.68 -9.73 25.64
C ILE A 178 20.11 -9.25 27.03
N LEU A 179 19.38 -9.71 28.04
CA LEU A 179 19.63 -9.37 29.44
C LEU A 179 20.82 -10.16 29.96
N ASP A 180 21.80 -9.44 30.52
CA ASP A 180 22.90 -10.09 31.24
C ASP A 180 22.42 -10.49 32.65
N SER A 181 22.40 -11.80 32.91
CA SER A 181 21.97 -12.35 34.19
C SER A 181 22.97 -12.12 35.33
N GLU A 182 24.21 -11.73 35.00
CA GLU A 182 25.29 -11.52 35.97
C GLU A 182 25.47 -10.04 36.36
N GLY A 183 24.54 -9.17 35.94
CA GLY A 183 24.55 -7.75 36.28
C GLY A 183 25.44 -6.89 35.37
N GLY A 184 25.82 -7.41 34.20
CA GLY A 184 26.40 -6.60 33.13
C GLY A 184 25.38 -5.71 32.42
N GLU A 185 25.85 -4.96 31.42
CA GLU A 185 25.00 -4.08 30.62
C GLU A 185 24.19 -4.88 29.59
N ASN A 186 22.93 -4.48 29.37
CA ASN A 186 22.08 -5.12 28.36
C ASN A 186 22.68 -4.92 26.96
N THR A 187 22.90 -6.03 26.26
CA THR A 187 23.34 -5.99 24.86
C THR A 187 22.12 -6.01 23.93
N CYS A 188 22.27 -5.45 22.73
CA CYS A 188 21.17 -5.42 21.78
C CYS A 188 21.63 -5.73 20.36
N LYS A 189 20.81 -6.48 19.65
CA LYS A 189 20.96 -6.73 18.22
C LYS A 189 19.70 -6.28 17.48
N PHE A 190 19.86 -5.48 16.44
CA PHE A 190 18.75 -5.13 15.56
C PHE A 190 18.54 -6.23 14.52
N GLY A 191 17.30 -6.63 14.30
CA GLY A 191 16.97 -7.69 13.34
C GLY A 191 15.49 -8.03 13.35
N THR A 192 15.17 -9.18 12.76
CA THR A 192 13.80 -9.70 12.73
C THR A 192 13.41 -10.36 14.04
N LYS A 193 12.10 -10.45 14.31
CA LYS A 193 11.54 -11.17 15.47
C LYS A 193 12.04 -12.61 15.57
N THR A 194 12.13 -13.33 14.45
CA THR A 194 12.63 -14.72 14.42
C THR A 194 14.11 -14.82 14.78
N GLU A 195 14.94 -13.92 14.26
CA GLU A 195 16.36 -13.86 14.63
C GLU A 195 16.53 -13.59 16.12
N CYS A 196 15.69 -12.72 16.70
CA CYS A 196 15.71 -12.42 18.12
C CYS A 196 15.34 -13.62 19.00
N GLN A 197 14.27 -14.32 18.63
CA GLN A 197 13.84 -15.54 19.32
C GLN A 197 14.92 -16.63 19.27
N SER A 198 15.64 -16.73 18.14
CA SER A 198 16.70 -17.72 17.95
C SER A 198 17.90 -17.51 18.88
N ILE A 199 18.11 -16.28 19.36
CA ILE A 199 19.17 -15.95 20.34
C ILE A 199 18.64 -15.80 21.78
N GLY A 200 17.36 -16.08 22.01
CA GLY A 200 16.74 -16.02 23.34
C GLY A 200 16.59 -14.61 23.91
N GLY A 201 16.55 -13.58 23.05
CA GLY A 201 16.35 -12.19 23.48
C GLY A 201 14.88 -11.80 23.60
N GLU A 202 14.64 -10.65 24.22
CA GLU A 202 13.33 -9.99 24.28
C GLU A 202 13.19 -9.02 23.11
N PHE A 203 12.16 -9.23 22.28
CA PHE A 203 11.97 -8.47 21.04
C PHE A 203 11.07 -7.25 21.29
N TYR A 204 11.56 -6.07 20.87
CA TYR A 204 10.87 -4.80 20.92
C TYR A 204 10.63 -4.27 19.50
N GLU A 205 9.43 -4.56 19.00
CA GLU A 205 9.00 -4.18 17.66
C GLU A 205 9.01 -2.65 17.46
N ASN A 206 9.49 -2.18 16.31
CA ASN A 206 9.59 -0.76 15.97
C ASN A 206 10.56 0.07 16.84
N TYR A 207 11.39 -0.56 17.67
CA TYR A 207 12.46 0.12 18.42
C TYR A 207 13.83 -0.07 17.77
N LEU A 208 14.69 0.94 17.90
CA LEU A 208 16.12 0.87 17.63
C LEU A 208 16.86 0.40 18.89
N CYS A 209 17.98 -0.29 18.71
CA CYS A 209 18.79 -0.79 19.83
C CYS A 209 19.32 0.32 20.75
N SER A 210 19.56 1.50 20.20
CA SER A 210 20.03 2.70 20.91
C SER A 210 18.91 3.50 21.60
N ASN A 211 17.68 2.97 21.64
CA ASN A 211 16.58 3.63 22.31
C ASN A 211 16.82 3.69 23.85
N PRO A 212 16.78 4.87 24.48
CA PRO A 212 17.02 5.02 25.92
C PRO A 212 16.07 4.21 26.83
N GLU A 213 14.87 3.88 26.36
CA GLU A 213 13.88 3.11 27.13
C GLU A 213 14.33 1.66 27.35
N LEU A 214 15.14 1.12 26.44
CA LEU A 214 15.62 -0.26 26.48
C LEU A 214 16.83 -0.45 27.42
N LYS A 215 17.47 0.66 27.85
CA LYS A 215 18.65 0.66 28.74
C LYS A 215 19.77 -0.26 28.26
N THR A 216 20.01 -0.27 26.96
CA THR A 216 21.12 -0.99 26.33
C THR A 216 22.39 -0.15 26.44
N ASN A 217 23.54 -0.75 26.13
CA ASN A 217 24.82 -0.04 26.05
C ASN A 217 25.11 0.58 24.66
N CYS A 218 24.11 0.62 23.77
CA CYS A 218 24.29 1.10 22.41
C CYS A 218 24.04 2.61 22.31
N GLU A 219 25.04 3.35 21.80
CA GLU A 219 24.95 4.79 21.55
C GLU A 219 24.44 5.06 20.13
N LYS A 220 23.48 5.96 19.97
CA LYS A 220 22.85 6.25 18.67
C LYS A 220 23.79 6.92 17.66
N GLN A 221 23.59 6.63 16.37
CA GLN A 221 24.10 7.41 15.23
C GLN A 221 25.61 7.74 15.25
N VAL A 222 26.44 6.71 15.47
CA VAL A 222 27.91 6.80 15.56
C VAL A 222 28.54 6.97 14.19
N ASN A 223 28.15 6.14 13.22
CA ASN A 223 28.67 6.17 11.85
C ASN A 223 27.55 5.89 10.83
N THR A 224 27.87 6.04 9.55
CA THR A 224 26.96 5.71 8.45
C THR A 224 27.54 4.60 7.58
N ASN A 225 26.69 3.78 6.97
CA ASN A 225 27.10 2.73 6.04
C ASN A 225 25.94 2.35 5.09
N CYS A 226 26.25 1.57 4.06
CA CYS A 226 25.26 0.87 3.24
C CYS A 226 24.86 -0.45 3.89
N VAL A 227 23.66 -0.92 3.59
CA VAL A 227 23.14 -2.22 4.02
C VAL A 227 22.95 -3.07 2.77
N GLU A 228 23.36 -4.33 2.83
CA GLU A 228 23.23 -5.24 1.69
C GLU A 228 21.75 -5.40 1.29
N GLY A 229 21.48 -5.32 -0.01
CA GLY A 229 20.12 -5.40 -0.56
C GLY A 229 19.26 -4.16 -0.32
N LYS A 230 19.81 -3.06 0.23
CA LYS A 230 19.11 -1.78 0.39
C LYS A 230 19.85 -0.67 -0.35
N ASP A 231 19.11 0.31 -0.84
CA ASP A 231 19.68 1.40 -1.63
C ASP A 231 20.17 2.55 -0.76
N GLU A 232 19.63 2.68 0.45
CA GLU A 232 19.78 3.85 1.30
C GLU A 232 21.05 3.81 2.15
N ILE A 233 21.42 4.99 2.63
CA ILE A 233 22.47 5.16 3.63
C ILE A 233 21.82 5.16 4.99
N TYR A 234 22.28 4.30 5.88
CA TYR A 234 21.76 4.19 7.23
C TYR A 234 22.74 4.73 8.26
N TRP A 235 22.19 5.24 9.36
CA TRP A 235 22.94 5.39 10.59
C TRP A 235 23.21 4.02 11.21
N PHE A 236 24.29 3.94 11.98
CA PHE A 236 24.66 2.77 12.76
C PHE A 236 25.01 3.21 14.19
N ASP A 237 24.57 2.42 15.16
CA ASP A 237 24.85 2.65 16.59
C ASP A 237 26.27 2.18 16.97
N SER A 238 26.69 2.42 18.22
CA SER A 238 28.01 1.97 18.72
C SER A 238 28.18 0.45 18.77
N CYS A 239 27.08 -0.31 18.73
CA CYS A 239 27.05 -1.77 18.71
C CYS A 239 27.11 -2.33 17.27
N GLY A 240 27.09 -1.47 16.26
CA GLY A 240 27.11 -1.86 14.84
C GLY A 240 25.74 -2.26 14.30
N ASN A 241 24.65 -1.95 15.00
CA ASN A 241 23.30 -2.17 14.51
C ASN A 241 22.90 -1.06 13.54
N ARG A 242 22.22 -1.46 12.47
CA ARG A 242 21.56 -0.52 11.54
C ARG A 242 20.45 0.24 12.28
N GLU A 243 20.40 1.55 12.07
CA GLU A 243 19.32 2.43 12.52
C GLU A 243 18.48 2.91 11.31
N ASN A 244 17.97 4.14 11.37
CA ASN A 244 17.18 4.75 10.30
C ASN A 244 18.06 5.38 9.21
N ILE A 245 17.41 5.74 8.10
CA ILE A 245 18.04 6.41 6.96
C ILE A 245 18.70 7.71 7.43
N TYR A 246 19.91 7.96 6.92
CA TYR A 246 20.69 9.16 7.21
C TYR A 246 19.91 10.43 6.85
N ASP A 247 19.78 11.32 7.83
CA ASP A 247 19.42 12.73 7.65
C ASP A 247 20.46 13.57 8.41
N SER A 248 20.90 14.67 7.80
CA SER A 248 21.74 15.68 8.47
C SER A 248 21.12 16.19 9.77
N ASN A 249 19.80 16.18 9.89
CA ASN A 249 19.12 16.32 11.16
C ASN A 249 19.10 14.95 11.88
N LYS A 250 20.08 14.76 12.76
CA LYS A 250 20.25 13.55 13.57
C LYS A 250 19.01 13.22 14.40
N ASP A 251 18.39 14.20 15.06
CA ASP A 251 17.22 13.95 15.91
C ASP A 251 16.01 13.49 15.09
N ARG A 252 15.80 14.08 13.90
CA ARG A 252 14.74 13.63 12.98
C ARG A 252 14.96 12.19 12.52
N SER A 253 16.16 11.86 12.07
CA SER A 253 16.46 10.49 11.63
C SER A 253 16.45 9.50 12.79
N PHE A 254 16.82 9.92 14.01
CA PHE A 254 16.74 9.06 15.18
C PHE A 254 15.29 8.72 15.58
N ASN A 255 14.35 9.64 15.34
CA ASN A 255 12.91 9.43 15.53
C ASN A 255 12.57 8.85 16.91
N ASP A 256 13.08 9.48 17.97
CA ASP A 256 12.92 9.04 19.37
C ASP A 256 13.29 7.57 19.61
N GLY A 257 14.26 7.05 18.85
CA GLY A 257 14.74 5.68 18.94
C GLY A 257 13.76 4.66 18.35
N LYS A 258 12.88 5.08 17.44
CA LYS A 258 11.93 4.21 16.75
C LYS A 258 12.26 4.09 15.27
N ILE A 259 11.90 2.96 14.67
CA ILE A 259 12.08 2.72 13.24
C ILE A 259 11.29 3.78 12.46
N LEU A 260 11.93 4.40 11.46
CA LEU A 260 11.34 5.37 10.55
C LEU A 260 11.31 4.77 9.14
N SER A 261 10.14 4.72 8.51
CA SER A 261 10.00 4.18 7.15
C SER A 261 10.66 5.09 6.10
N LYS A 262 10.89 4.53 4.89
CA LYS A 262 11.50 5.26 3.77
C LYS A 262 10.67 6.49 3.37
N GLU A 263 9.35 6.35 3.39
CA GLU A 263 8.36 7.37 3.00
C GLU A 263 8.26 8.50 4.03
N ASN A 264 8.68 8.24 5.26
CA ASN A 264 8.71 9.24 6.34
C ASN A 264 10.10 9.86 6.54
N SER A 265 11.10 9.34 5.83
CA SER A 265 12.49 9.81 5.87
C SER A 265 12.68 11.10 5.05
N CYS A 266 13.91 11.57 4.92
CA CYS A 266 14.24 12.74 4.11
C CYS A 266 14.03 12.48 2.61
N GLY A 267 13.83 13.53 1.81
CA GLY A 267 13.99 13.48 0.35
C GLY A 267 13.10 12.49 -0.41
N VAL A 268 11.91 12.17 0.13
CA VAL A 268 10.94 11.22 -0.44
C VAL A 268 10.58 11.60 -1.89
N GLY A 269 10.52 10.61 -2.78
CA GLY A 269 10.19 10.81 -4.20
C GLY A 269 11.30 11.50 -5.01
N SER A 270 12.55 11.46 -4.53
CA SER A 270 13.71 11.96 -5.27
C SER A 270 14.88 11.00 -5.13
N ASN A 271 15.77 10.96 -6.12
CA ASN A 271 16.98 10.14 -6.07
C ASN A 271 18.06 10.65 -5.11
N ASN A 272 17.89 11.82 -4.48
CA ASN A 272 18.87 12.38 -3.53
C ASN A 272 20.32 12.40 -4.02
N ILE A 273 20.55 12.42 -5.33
CA ILE A 273 21.88 12.42 -5.94
C ILE A 273 22.64 13.65 -5.45
N ARG A 274 23.86 13.42 -4.92
CA ARG A 274 24.73 14.49 -4.36
C ARG A 274 24.09 15.27 -3.19
N SER A 275 23.02 14.76 -2.60
CA SER A 275 22.44 15.35 -1.39
C SER A 275 23.43 15.22 -0.24
N GLN A 276 23.77 16.35 0.39
CA GLN A 276 24.70 16.36 1.53
C GLN A 276 24.01 15.98 2.84
N GLY A 277 22.68 16.14 2.89
CA GLY A 277 21.89 15.98 4.11
C GLY A 277 20.84 14.88 4.06
N CYS A 278 20.71 14.14 2.96
CA CYS A 278 19.77 13.03 2.88
C CYS A 278 20.43 11.75 2.35
N GLY A 279 20.10 10.62 2.97
CA GLY A 279 20.56 9.28 2.63
C GLY A 279 19.51 8.39 1.99
N ASN A 280 18.35 8.93 1.66
CA ASN A 280 17.24 8.19 1.05
C ASN A 280 17.48 7.97 -0.46
N CYS A 281 18.44 7.12 -0.80
CA CYS A 281 18.73 6.83 -2.20
C CYS A 281 17.64 5.96 -2.83
N ASP A 282 17.56 5.97 -4.15
CA ASP A 282 16.53 5.28 -4.91
C ASP A 282 17.12 4.76 -6.22
N TYR A 283 17.27 3.43 -6.31
CA TYR A 283 17.89 2.79 -7.46
C TYR A 283 17.06 2.99 -8.74
N GLY A 284 15.72 2.95 -8.62
CA GLY A 284 14.80 3.17 -9.73
C GLY A 284 14.94 4.57 -10.32
N GLU A 285 15.19 5.55 -9.47
CA GLU A 285 15.43 6.95 -9.85
C GLU A 285 16.92 7.26 -10.13
N GLY A 286 17.77 6.23 -10.18
CA GLY A 286 19.17 6.32 -10.61
C GLY A 286 20.16 6.71 -9.51
N SER A 287 19.91 6.36 -8.26
CA SER A 287 20.91 6.50 -7.19
C SER A 287 21.05 5.29 -6.29
N LEU A 288 22.25 5.08 -5.76
CA LEU A 288 22.55 3.96 -4.86
C LEU A 288 23.54 4.38 -3.78
N CYS A 289 23.39 3.82 -2.58
CA CYS A 289 24.37 3.97 -1.52
C CYS A 289 25.73 3.46 -1.98
N ALA A 290 26.75 4.31 -1.84
CA ALA A 290 28.12 3.91 -2.07
C ALA A 290 29.10 4.70 -1.19
N ALA A 291 30.26 4.11 -0.92
CA ALA A 291 31.37 4.82 -0.28
C ALA A 291 31.81 6.01 -1.15
N TYR A 292 32.02 7.16 -0.51
CA TYR A 292 32.42 8.42 -1.13
C TYR A 292 33.70 8.30 -1.94
N LYS A 293 33.69 8.79 -3.18
CA LYS A 293 34.87 8.91 -4.04
C LYS A 293 35.14 10.39 -4.38
N SER A 294 36.31 10.87 -4.00
CA SER A 294 36.74 12.23 -4.32
C SER A 294 36.79 12.46 -5.84
N GLY A 295 36.27 13.59 -6.30
CA GLY A 295 36.20 13.97 -7.71
C GLY A 295 34.98 13.41 -8.48
N GLN A 296 34.29 12.40 -7.93
CA GLN A 296 33.02 11.88 -8.49
C GLN A 296 31.82 12.34 -7.66
N ASP A 297 31.97 12.27 -6.35
CA ASP A 297 30.88 12.47 -5.40
C ASP A 297 31.00 13.80 -4.65
N LYS A 298 29.87 14.29 -4.12
CA LYS A 298 29.85 15.43 -3.18
C LYS A 298 29.85 14.89 -1.76
N LYS A 299 30.85 15.26 -0.96
CA LYS A 299 30.96 14.77 0.42
C LYS A 299 29.78 15.28 1.27
N LYS A 300 29.22 14.40 2.09
CA LYS A 300 28.17 14.71 3.07
C LYS A 300 28.70 15.48 4.27
N THR A 301 27.77 15.99 5.08
CA THR A 301 28.08 16.62 6.36
C THR A 301 28.68 15.58 7.32
N ASP A 302 28.09 14.39 7.38
CA ASP A 302 28.55 13.31 8.25
C ASP A 302 28.72 11.99 7.49
N GLY A 303 29.80 11.29 7.83
CA GLY A 303 30.14 9.99 7.27
C GLY A 303 30.75 10.04 5.86
N ASP A 304 31.06 8.85 5.36
CA ASP A 304 31.80 8.65 4.11
C ASP A 304 30.98 7.89 3.06
N TYR A 305 29.65 7.98 3.12
CA TYR A 305 28.73 7.34 2.17
C TYR A 305 27.82 8.37 1.49
N VAL A 306 27.49 8.15 0.22
CA VAL A 306 26.74 9.08 -0.64
C VAL A 306 25.73 8.34 -1.51
N CYS A 307 24.62 9.00 -1.83
CA CYS A 307 23.74 8.53 -2.90
C CYS A 307 24.43 8.85 -4.21
N ARG A 308 25.12 7.84 -4.76
CA ARG A 308 25.90 7.97 -5.99
C ARG A 308 24.97 8.06 -7.18
N ASP A 309 25.31 8.96 -8.11
CA ASP A 309 24.66 9.09 -9.42
C ASP A 309 24.94 7.83 -10.26
N LEU A 310 23.90 7.08 -10.62
CA LEU A 310 23.98 5.94 -11.53
C LEU A 310 23.67 6.32 -12.99
N ASN A 311 23.41 7.60 -13.27
CA ASN A 311 23.16 8.04 -14.64
C ASN A 311 24.47 8.12 -15.43
N CYS A 312 24.41 7.72 -16.69
CA CYS A 312 25.57 7.72 -17.57
C CYS A 312 25.69 9.04 -18.31
N ARG A 313 26.92 9.43 -18.65
CA ARG A 313 27.21 10.61 -19.46
C ARG A 313 27.71 10.18 -20.84
N ASP A 314 26.82 10.19 -21.82
CA ASP A 314 27.16 10.01 -23.24
C ASP A 314 27.37 11.40 -23.88
N LYS A 315 28.64 11.81 -23.97
CA LYS A 315 29.06 13.14 -24.48
C LYS A 315 28.42 14.28 -23.68
N LEU A 316 27.36 14.88 -24.19
CA LEU A 316 26.61 15.98 -23.57
C LEU A 316 25.23 15.56 -23.07
N LYS A 317 24.81 14.31 -23.32
CA LYS A 317 23.52 13.77 -22.90
C LYS A 317 23.70 12.94 -21.64
N ILE A 318 22.85 13.22 -20.65
CA ILE A 318 22.70 12.36 -19.47
C ILE A 318 21.69 11.28 -19.82
N ARG A 319 22.06 10.04 -19.59
CA ARG A 319 21.24 8.85 -19.83
C ARG A 319 20.85 8.27 -18.49
N THR A 320 19.57 7.96 -18.30
CA THR A 320 19.11 7.43 -17.01
C THR A 320 19.59 6.00 -16.81
N ASN A 321 19.76 5.59 -15.55
CA ASN A 321 20.09 4.19 -15.26
C ASN A 321 19.02 3.26 -15.85
N GLY A 322 19.46 2.21 -16.56
CA GLY A 322 18.59 1.31 -17.31
C GLY A 322 18.18 1.80 -18.71
N GLU A 323 18.45 3.05 -19.09
CA GLU A 323 18.19 3.53 -20.46
C GLU A 323 19.08 2.80 -21.47
N SER A 324 18.51 2.47 -22.63
CA SER A 324 19.28 1.98 -23.77
C SER A 324 19.03 2.83 -25.02
N TRP A 325 20.08 3.02 -25.82
CA TRP A 325 20.01 3.79 -27.06
C TRP A 325 20.85 3.17 -28.16
N CYS A 326 20.53 3.50 -29.40
CA CYS A 326 21.17 2.96 -30.57
C CYS A 326 22.31 3.86 -31.05
N VAL A 327 23.46 3.26 -31.28
CA VAL A 327 24.64 3.91 -31.86
C VAL A 327 24.98 3.23 -33.17
N TYR A 328 25.29 4.05 -34.17
CA TYR A 328 25.51 3.61 -35.54
C TYR A 328 26.88 4.09 -36.01
N ASP A 329 27.62 3.22 -36.71
CA ASP A 329 28.92 3.58 -37.31
C ASP A 329 28.80 4.68 -38.39
N GLY A 330 27.61 4.88 -38.94
CA GLY A 330 27.36 5.83 -40.02
C GLY A 330 25.92 6.33 -40.03
N LYS A 331 25.62 7.17 -41.04
CA LYS A 331 24.28 7.70 -41.24
C LYS A 331 23.34 6.57 -41.64
N VAL A 332 22.30 6.35 -40.84
CA VAL A 332 21.29 5.31 -41.11
C VAL A 332 20.10 5.82 -41.89
N GLY A 333 19.47 4.90 -42.64
CA GLY A 333 18.22 5.16 -43.36
C GLY A 333 18.38 5.77 -44.75
N ASN A 334 17.30 5.74 -45.55
CA ASN A 334 17.24 6.21 -46.94
C ASN A 334 18.35 5.63 -47.86
N GLY A 335 18.77 4.38 -47.61
CA GLY A 335 19.82 3.72 -48.38
C GLY A 335 21.23 4.30 -48.16
N ASN A 336 21.43 5.11 -47.11
CA ASN A 336 22.74 5.66 -46.77
C ASN A 336 23.61 4.70 -45.94
N ASP A 337 23.10 3.52 -45.60
CA ASP A 337 23.78 2.57 -44.74
C ASP A 337 25.02 1.98 -45.45
N VAL A 338 26.20 2.35 -44.97
CA VAL A 338 27.49 1.96 -45.57
C VAL A 338 27.68 0.44 -45.51
N VAL A 339 28.25 -0.16 -46.56
CA VAL A 339 28.58 -1.60 -46.55
C VAL A 339 29.55 -1.89 -45.41
N GLY A 340 29.19 -2.86 -44.56
CA GLY A 340 29.98 -3.23 -43.38
C GLY A 340 29.71 -2.40 -42.13
N SER A 341 28.80 -1.41 -42.16
CA SER A 341 28.40 -0.68 -40.96
C SER A 341 27.73 -1.60 -39.94
N ARG A 342 28.07 -1.41 -38.65
CA ARG A 342 27.46 -2.11 -37.53
C ARG A 342 26.57 -1.18 -36.71
N HIS A 343 25.61 -1.80 -36.04
CA HIS A 343 24.72 -1.14 -35.10
C HIS A 343 25.03 -1.68 -33.71
N PHE A 344 25.05 -0.80 -32.73
CA PHE A 344 25.30 -1.12 -31.35
C PHE A 344 24.14 -0.61 -30.51
N ARG A 345 23.77 -1.37 -29.50
CA ARG A 345 22.92 -0.93 -28.41
C ARG A 345 23.83 -0.57 -27.25
N GLU A 346 23.79 0.68 -26.83
CA GLU A 346 24.43 1.12 -25.59
C GLU A 346 23.39 1.09 -24.48
N LEU A 347 23.79 0.59 -23.31
CA LEU A 347 22.96 0.51 -22.12
C LEU A 347 23.66 1.24 -20.98
N CYS A 348 22.93 2.06 -20.24
CA CYS A 348 23.43 2.63 -19.00
C CYS A 348 23.14 1.67 -17.84
N VAL A 349 24.17 1.09 -17.23
CA VAL A 349 24.02 0.17 -16.10
C VAL A 349 24.96 0.62 -14.99
N ASN A 350 24.40 1.04 -13.85
CA ASN A 350 25.14 1.46 -12.66
C ASN A 350 26.16 2.59 -12.92
N GLY A 351 25.81 3.54 -13.78
CA GLY A 351 26.69 4.65 -14.17
C GLY A 351 27.74 4.29 -15.22
N GLU A 352 27.75 3.06 -15.72
CA GLU A 352 28.67 2.59 -16.76
C GLU A 352 27.91 2.33 -18.07
N ILE A 353 28.47 2.82 -19.19
CA ILE A 353 27.92 2.56 -20.52
C ILE A 353 28.45 1.20 -20.98
N GLN A 354 27.54 0.24 -21.17
CA GLN A 354 27.83 -1.05 -21.77
C GLN A 354 27.41 -1.06 -23.22
N THR A 355 28.31 -1.43 -24.12
CA THR A 355 28.04 -1.48 -25.57
C THR A 355 27.86 -2.93 -26.01
N GLU A 356 26.68 -3.25 -26.52
CA GLU A 356 26.35 -4.57 -27.07
C GLU A 356 26.15 -4.47 -28.59
N PRO A 357 26.80 -5.32 -29.40
CA PRO A 357 26.52 -5.36 -30.84
C PRO A 357 25.12 -5.93 -31.08
N CYS A 358 24.33 -5.31 -31.95
CA CYS A 358 23.12 -5.94 -32.48
C CYS A 358 23.51 -7.13 -33.38
N ALA A 359 22.61 -8.09 -33.62
CA ALA A 359 22.92 -9.28 -34.41
C ALA A 359 23.61 -8.96 -35.76
N ASP A 360 24.60 -9.78 -36.10
CA ASP A 360 25.39 -9.65 -37.33
C ASP A 360 24.50 -9.60 -38.58
N TYR A 361 24.96 -8.88 -39.60
CA TYR A 361 24.28 -8.69 -40.88
C TYR A 361 22.91 -8.01 -40.78
N ARG A 362 22.69 -7.16 -39.77
CA ARG A 362 21.45 -6.39 -39.57
C ARG A 362 20.22 -7.29 -39.47
N LYS A 363 20.40 -8.47 -38.88
CA LYS A 363 19.30 -9.41 -38.63
C LYS A 363 18.33 -8.92 -37.57
N GLU A 364 18.74 -7.94 -36.78
CA GLU A 364 17.94 -7.31 -35.73
C GLU A 364 17.92 -5.79 -35.91
N ILE A 365 16.77 -5.22 -35.58
CA ILE A 365 16.59 -3.77 -35.46
C ILE A 365 17.04 -3.38 -34.06
N CYS A 366 17.87 -2.35 -33.96
CA CYS A 366 18.21 -1.79 -32.66
C CYS A 366 16.97 -1.10 -32.09
N VAL A 367 16.53 -1.54 -30.91
CA VAL A 367 15.38 -0.99 -30.19
C VAL A 367 15.90 -0.25 -28.97
N GLU A 368 15.48 1.00 -28.82
CA GLU A 368 15.79 1.83 -27.66
C GLU A 368 14.70 1.63 -26.59
N THR A 369 15.08 1.79 -25.33
CA THR A 369 14.13 1.74 -24.20
C THR A 369 14.44 2.90 -23.28
N GLY A 370 13.43 3.72 -23.00
CA GLY A 370 13.53 4.79 -22.01
C GLY A 370 13.79 4.19 -20.62
N GLY A 371 14.63 4.82 -19.81
CA GLY A 371 14.92 4.33 -18.46
C GLY A 371 13.68 4.39 -17.55
N PHE A 372 13.76 3.70 -16.41
CA PHE A 372 12.65 3.33 -15.51
C PHE A 372 11.83 4.48 -14.88
N GLY A 373 12.11 5.75 -15.18
CA GLY A 373 11.43 6.92 -14.58
C GLY A 373 10.74 7.87 -15.57
N SER A 374 10.64 7.51 -16.86
CA SER A 374 9.98 8.37 -17.85
C SER A 374 9.05 7.57 -18.73
N GLU A 375 7.74 7.84 -18.60
CA GLU A 375 6.61 7.36 -19.41
C GLU A 375 5.71 6.26 -18.81
N ILE A 376 4.88 6.63 -17.82
CA ILE A 376 3.46 6.23 -17.76
C ILE A 376 2.59 7.46 -17.45
N LEU A 377 2.72 8.56 -18.21
CA LEU A 377 1.74 9.67 -18.20
C LEU A 377 1.63 10.40 -19.55
N SER A 378 1.80 9.68 -20.66
CA SER A 378 1.41 10.19 -21.98
C SER A 378 0.62 9.15 -22.77
N GLY A 379 -0.51 8.73 -22.20
CA GLY A 379 -1.58 8.08 -22.96
C GLY A 379 -2.35 9.13 -23.76
N ASN A 380 -1.77 9.60 -24.87
CA ASN A 380 -2.49 10.21 -25.99
C ASN A 380 -1.54 10.30 -27.20
N GLY A 381 -1.41 9.18 -27.90
CA GLY A 381 -0.52 9.05 -29.05
C GLY A 381 -1.07 8.13 -30.12
N LEU A 382 -2.36 8.23 -30.46
CA LEU A 382 -2.89 7.65 -31.68
C LEU A 382 -3.96 8.60 -32.27
N LEU A 383 -3.75 9.01 -33.52
CA LEU A 383 -4.54 9.94 -34.37
C LEU A 383 -4.18 11.43 -34.25
N GLY A 384 -3.46 11.95 -35.25
CA GLY A 384 -3.23 13.39 -35.39
C GLY A 384 -2.37 13.79 -36.59
N GLY A 385 -2.58 13.17 -37.74
CA GLY A 385 -2.05 13.67 -39.01
C GLY A 385 -3.13 14.46 -39.76
N LEU A 386 -2.76 15.66 -40.23
CA LEU A 386 -3.38 16.50 -41.28
C LEU A 386 -4.10 17.78 -40.83
N THR A 387 -3.62 18.88 -41.42
CA THR A 387 -4.15 20.27 -41.53
C THR A 387 -3.92 21.16 -40.30
N GLY A 388 -3.38 22.38 -40.37
CA GLY A 388 -3.09 23.26 -41.50
C GLY A 388 -3.86 24.58 -41.42
N ASN A 389 -3.25 25.58 -40.77
CA ASN A 389 -3.44 27.05 -40.92
C ASN A 389 -4.81 27.74 -40.72
N ALA A 390 -4.71 28.84 -39.96
CA ALA A 390 -5.47 30.09 -40.03
C ALA A 390 -6.94 30.08 -39.57
N ILE A 391 -7.24 30.93 -38.56
CA ILE A 391 -8.10 32.13 -38.67
C ILE A 391 -8.18 32.74 -37.25
N GLY A 392 -7.62 33.94 -37.13
CA GLY A 392 -7.94 34.88 -36.07
C GLY A 392 -9.16 35.72 -36.46
N ASP A 393 -9.63 36.49 -35.48
CA ASP A 393 -10.65 37.53 -35.55
C ASP A 393 -12.10 37.03 -35.60
N ILE A 394 -12.82 37.22 -34.48
CA ILE A 394 -14.24 37.59 -34.42
C ILE A 394 -14.51 38.07 -32.97
N PHE A 395 -14.53 39.40 -32.81
CA PHE A 395 -15.19 40.24 -31.79
C PHE A 395 -14.87 39.96 -30.30
N GLY A 396 -14.27 40.85 -29.50
CA GLY A 396 -14.36 42.31 -29.49
C GLY A 396 -15.58 42.76 -28.70
N GLY A 397 -15.41 43.12 -27.42
CA GLY A 397 -16.52 43.58 -26.56
C GLY A 397 -16.08 43.95 -25.14
N ASP A 398 -15.48 45.14 -25.03
CA ASP A 398 -15.10 45.88 -23.83
C ASP A 398 -16.35 46.35 -23.05
N LEU A 399 -16.39 46.18 -21.72
CA LEU A 399 -17.22 46.95 -20.78
C LEU A 399 -16.63 46.83 -19.37
N GLY A 400 -15.94 47.90 -18.94
CA GLY A 400 -15.54 48.13 -17.56
C GLY A 400 -16.72 48.47 -16.64
N GLY A 401 -16.50 48.31 -15.33
CA GLY A 401 -17.47 48.66 -14.30
C GLY A 401 -17.02 48.26 -12.90
N GLU A 402 -16.19 49.11 -12.30
CA GLU A 402 -15.79 49.14 -10.90
C GLU A 402 -17.02 49.40 -10.00
N LEU A 403 -17.23 48.65 -8.91
CA LEU A 403 -18.00 49.12 -7.74
C LEU A 403 -17.71 48.27 -6.48
N THR A 404 -17.52 49.03 -5.41
CA THR A 404 -17.09 48.69 -4.06
C THR A 404 -18.21 48.17 -3.15
N GLY A 405 -17.86 47.26 -2.22
CA GLY A 405 -18.28 47.33 -0.80
C GLY A 405 -19.38 46.39 -0.29
N GLY A 406 -19.16 45.85 0.92
CA GLY A 406 -20.21 45.80 1.96
C GLY A 406 -20.63 44.43 2.53
N LEU A 407 -20.07 44.12 3.70
CA LEU A 407 -20.54 43.30 4.84
C LEU A 407 -22.04 42.90 4.92
N GLY A 408 -22.27 41.63 5.35
CA GLY A 408 -23.22 41.31 6.44
C GLY A 408 -24.34 40.29 6.15
N GLY A 409 -24.52 39.31 7.05
CA GLY A 409 -25.83 38.66 7.26
C GLY A 409 -25.80 37.16 7.55
N GLY A 410 -25.80 36.78 8.83
CA GLY A 410 -26.11 35.44 9.30
C GLY A 410 -27.59 35.26 9.70
N SER A 411 -27.95 34.01 9.97
CA SER A 411 -29.14 33.51 10.70
C SER A 411 -30.46 33.37 9.94
N SER A 412 -30.69 32.18 9.32
CA SER A 412 -32.01 31.51 9.29
C SER A 412 -31.91 30.11 8.63
N VAL A 413 -31.45 29.08 9.36
CA VAL A 413 -31.48 27.68 8.88
C VAL A 413 -32.03 26.69 9.92
N PHE A 414 -32.13 27.06 11.20
CA PHE A 414 -32.38 26.10 12.27
C PHE A 414 -33.84 25.66 12.50
N LEU A 415 -34.82 26.22 11.79
CA LEU A 415 -36.25 25.98 12.08
C LEU A 415 -37.03 25.21 11.01
N LYS A 416 -36.36 24.64 10.00
CA LYS A 416 -37.01 23.82 8.95
C LYS A 416 -36.75 22.31 9.05
N ILE A 417 -35.95 21.86 10.02
CA ILE A 417 -35.55 20.45 10.15
C ILE A 417 -36.52 19.64 11.03
N LEU A 418 -37.31 20.30 11.90
CA LEU A 418 -38.14 19.60 12.89
C LEU A 418 -39.50 19.08 12.41
N ILE A 419 -39.92 19.36 11.17
CA ILE A 419 -41.26 18.96 10.66
C ILE A 419 -41.19 17.72 9.74
N LYS A 420 -40.00 17.23 9.39
CA LYS A 420 -39.86 16.05 8.50
C LYS A 420 -39.61 14.71 9.21
N VAL A 421 -39.55 14.69 10.54
CA VAL A 421 -39.19 13.49 11.32
C VAL A 421 -40.40 12.55 11.59
N GLU A 422 -41.64 13.03 11.48
CA GLU A 422 -42.82 12.18 11.76
C GLU A 422 -43.25 11.25 10.62
N LEU A 423 -42.66 11.34 9.43
CA LEU A 423 -43.14 10.62 8.24
C LEU A 423 -42.24 9.48 7.74
N PHE A 424 -41.15 9.16 8.45
CA PHE A 424 -40.20 8.13 8.02
C PHE A 424 -40.11 6.91 8.96
N ALA A 425 -40.98 6.82 9.98
CA ALA A 425 -40.92 5.77 11.01
C ALA A 425 -41.68 4.47 10.66
N ASP A 426 -42.30 4.36 9.49
CA ASP A 426 -43.13 3.19 9.12
C ASP A 426 -42.44 2.17 8.19
N LEU A 427 -41.17 2.37 7.83
CA LEU A 427 -40.47 1.49 6.90
C LEU A 427 -39.10 1.09 7.44
N ILE A 428 -39.06 0.04 8.27
CA ILE A 428 -38.01 -1.00 8.39
C ILE A 428 -38.29 -1.82 9.67
N CYS A 429 -38.34 -3.15 9.50
CA CYS A 429 -38.49 -4.12 10.59
C CYS A 429 -37.39 -3.96 11.65
N GLY A 430 -37.77 -3.53 12.86
CA GLY A 430 -36.87 -3.50 14.01
C GLY A 430 -37.49 -2.96 15.31
N LYS A 431 -38.82 -2.92 15.40
CA LYS A 431 -39.52 -2.19 16.49
C LYS A 431 -39.36 -2.85 17.87
N ILE A 432 -39.17 -4.17 17.92
CA ILE A 432 -39.18 -4.92 19.19
C ILE A 432 -37.82 -4.88 19.90
N VAL A 433 -36.71 -4.98 19.17
CA VAL A 433 -35.36 -5.02 19.78
C VAL A 433 -34.91 -3.62 20.22
N LEU A 434 -35.26 -2.58 19.46
CA LEU A 434 -34.86 -1.22 19.79
C LEU A 434 -35.62 -0.64 20.99
N GLU A 435 -36.93 -0.95 21.15
CA GLU A 435 -37.70 -0.52 22.32
C GLU A 435 -37.19 -1.15 23.63
N GLU A 436 -36.81 -2.43 23.62
CA GLU A 436 -36.26 -3.06 24.83
C GLU A 436 -34.88 -2.51 25.21
N ILE A 437 -34.01 -2.25 24.22
CA ILE A 437 -32.68 -1.66 24.46
C ILE A 437 -32.83 -0.22 24.98
N LEU A 438 -33.71 0.60 24.39
CA LEU A 438 -33.94 1.97 24.84
C LEU A 438 -34.54 2.00 26.25
N LEU A 439 -35.51 1.11 26.54
CA LEU A 439 -36.14 1.03 27.85
C LEU A 439 -35.14 0.56 28.92
N HIS A 440 -34.24 -0.36 28.58
CA HIS A 440 -33.20 -0.82 29.49
C HIS A 440 -32.15 0.27 29.73
N ALA A 441 -31.73 1.00 28.69
CA ALA A 441 -30.82 2.12 28.81
C ALA A 441 -31.42 3.26 29.66
N LEU A 442 -32.69 3.61 29.46
CA LEU A 442 -33.41 4.61 30.26
C LEU A 442 -33.54 4.20 31.73
N LYS A 443 -33.82 2.91 32.02
CA LYS A 443 -33.86 2.40 33.39
C LYS A 443 -32.50 2.48 34.07
N THR A 444 -31.43 2.11 33.37
CA THR A 444 -30.05 2.20 33.90
C THR A 444 -29.64 3.65 34.13
N LEU A 445 -29.99 4.58 33.21
CA LEU A 445 -29.70 6.00 33.35
C LEU A 445 -30.48 6.62 34.53
N THR A 446 -31.74 6.24 34.72
CA THR A 446 -32.58 6.71 35.83
C THR A 446 -32.09 6.19 37.18
N ALA A 447 -31.49 4.99 37.21
CA ALA A 447 -30.87 4.41 38.40
C ALA A 447 -29.51 5.03 38.73
N LEU A 448 -28.77 5.53 37.74
CA LEU A 448 -27.50 6.26 37.92
C LEU A 448 -27.70 7.74 38.31
N LEU A 449 -28.85 8.32 37.96
CA LEU A 449 -29.21 9.70 38.29
C LEU A 449 -29.88 9.86 39.67
N LYS A 450 -30.37 8.77 40.27
CA LYS A 450 -30.82 8.72 41.67
C LYS A 450 -29.66 8.34 42.58
#